data_AF-A0A2V9P5N7-F1
#
_entry.id   AF-A0A2V9P5N7-F1
#
_cell.length_a   1.000
_cell.length_b   1.000
_cell.length_c   1.000
_cell.angle_alpha   90.00
_cell.angle_beta   90.00
_cell.angle_gamma   90.00
#
_symmetry.space_group_name_H-M   'P 1'
#
loop_
_entity.id
_entity.type
_entity.pdbx_description
1 polymer ?
#
loop_
_entity_poly.entity_id
_entity_poly.type
_entity_poly.pdbx_seq_one_letter_code
_entity_poly.pdbx_strand_id
1 'polypeptide(L)'
;MVLDEIAFGEKEMAERRLETMRSVPLLRVTDEVKKLAGKILASALLPATADRDATHIALASVYEMDILLTWNSRHIANAAIRLRLRKVVEAADFTLPVICTPEELVETDDEQSD
;
A
#
# COMPACT_ATOMS: atom_id res chain seq x y z
N MET A 1 4.32 7.70 -8.24
CA MET A 1 3.83 7.61 -6.85
C MET A 1 2.38 8.10 -6.81
N VAL A 2 1.53 7.60 -5.92
CA VAL A 2 0.06 7.78 -5.78
C VAL A 2 -0.66 8.78 -6.70
N LEU A 3 -0.34 10.09 -6.71
CA LEU A 3 -1.00 11.04 -7.63
C LEU A 3 -0.77 10.71 -9.12
N ASP A 4 0.40 10.19 -9.48
CA ASP A 4 0.70 9.71 -10.84
C ASP A 4 -0.13 8.47 -11.20
N GLU A 5 -0.46 7.61 -10.22
CA GLU A 5 -1.38 6.48 -10.44
C GLU A 5 -2.80 6.98 -10.67
N ILE A 6 -3.25 7.91 -9.84
CA ILE A 6 -4.58 8.50 -9.94
C ILE A 6 -4.76 9.18 -11.30
N ALA A 7 -3.71 9.85 -11.79
CA ALA A 7 -3.69 10.54 -13.07
C ALA A 7 -3.63 9.61 -14.30
N PHE A 8 -3.42 8.30 -14.11
CA PHE A 8 -3.29 7.36 -15.21
C PHE A 8 -4.64 7.01 -15.87
N GLY A 9 -4.64 6.74 -17.17
CA GLY A 9 -5.82 6.34 -17.93
C GLY A 9 -6.51 7.50 -18.64
N GLU A 10 -7.83 7.39 -18.82
CA GLU A 10 -8.64 8.38 -19.54
C GLU A 10 -8.64 9.74 -18.83
N LYS A 11 -8.41 10.81 -19.60
CA LYS A 11 -8.22 12.17 -19.08
C LYS A 11 -9.37 12.65 -18.21
N GLU A 12 -10.62 12.52 -18.67
CA GLU A 12 -11.79 12.97 -17.91
C GLU A 12 -11.91 12.23 -16.57
N MET A 13 -11.67 10.91 -16.58
CA MET A 13 -11.72 10.10 -15.36
C MET A 13 -10.56 10.41 -14.41
N ALA A 14 -9.37 10.69 -14.95
CA ALA A 14 -8.21 11.12 -14.18
C ALA A 14 -8.46 12.47 -13.49
N GLU A 15 -9.00 13.46 -14.20
CA GLU A 15 -9.35 14.77 -13.64
C GLU A 15 -10.37 14.64 -12.51
N ARG A 16 -11.42 13.82 -12.70
CA ARG A 16 -12.42 13.55 -11.65
C ARG A 16 -11.81 12.92 -10.41
N ARG A 17 -10.93 11.93 -10.54
CA ARG A 17 -10.27 11.31 -9.37
C ARG A 17 -9.31 12.28 -8.67
N LEU A 18 -8.55 13.08 -9.42
CA LEU A 18 -7.65 14.07 -8.85
C LEU A 18 -8.42 15.14 -8.06
N GLU A 19 -9.57 15.58 -8.55
CA GLU A 19 -10.42 16.55 -7.85
C GLU A 19 -10.93 15.99 -6.51
N THR A 20 -11.41 14.74 -6.49
CA THR A 20 -11.85 14.07 -5.25
C THR A 20 -10.74 13.96 -4.21
N MET A 21 -9.48 13.83 -4.63
CA MET A 21 -8.34 13.66 -3.74
C MET A 21 -7.79 14.97 -3.16
N ARG A 22 -8.28 16.15 -3.57
CA ARG A 22 -7.78 17.44 -3.07
C ARG A 22 -7.91 17.63 -1.56
N SER A 23 -8.92 17.02 -0.94
CA SER A 23 -9.16 17.11 0.50
C SER A 23 -8.39 16.05 1.30
N VAL A 24 -7.75 15.08 0.64
CA VAL A 24 -7.04 13.98 1.29
C VAL A 24 -5.58 14.40 1.52
N PRO A 25 -5.07 14.36 2.77
CA PRO A 25 -3.68 14.67 3.05
C PRO A 25 -2.72 13.73 2.32
N LEU A 26 -1.69 14.31 1.69
CA LEU A 26 -0.64 13.54 1.04
C LEU A 26 0.52 13.27 2.01
N LEU A 27 0.79 11.99 2.26
CA LEU A 27 1.93 11.56 3.05
C LEU A 27 3.24 11.75 2.26
N ARG A 28 4.28 12.26 2.93
CA ARG A 28 5.56 12.57 2.29
C ARG A 28 6.46 11.32 2.26
N VAL A 29 7.12 11.07 1.13
CA VAL A 29 8.20 10.07 1.06
C VAL A 29 9.45 10.63 1.74
N THR A 30 9.67 10.20 2.98
CA THR A 30 10.87 10.54 3.76
C THR A 30 12.02 9.60 3.43
N ASP A 31 13.22 9.89 3.94
CA ASP A 31 14.36 8.98 3.77
C ASP A 31 14.18 7.67 4.53
N GLU A 32 13.39 7.67 5.59
CA GLU A 32 12.99 6.46 6.31
C GLU A 32 12.11 5.55 5.44
N VAL A 33 11.11 6.12 4.77
CA VAL A 33 10.29 5.41 3.77
C VAL A 33 11.17 4.81 2.67
N LYS A 34 12.10 5.59 2.10
CA LYS A 34 13.01 5.09 1.06
C LYS A 34 13.89 3.95 1.55
N LYS A 35 14.43 4.04 2.78
CA LYS A 35 15.23 2.98 3.39
C LYS A 35 14.42 1.70 3.57
N LEU A 36 13.19 1.80 4.10
CA LEU A 36 12.32 0.64 4.28
C LEU A 36 11.90 0.03 2.94
N ALA A 37 11.52 0.85 1.96
CA ALA A 37 11.21 0.38 0.60
C ALA A 37 12.40 -0.36 -0.03
N GLY A 38 13.62 0.15 0.14
CA GLY A 38 14.85 -0.51 -0.29
C GLY A 38 15.07 -1.87 0.38
N LYS A 39 14.84 -1.98 1.71
CA LYS A 39 14.91 -3.26 2.43
C LYS A 39 13.88 -4.26 1.91
N ILE A 40 12.65 -3.80 1.65
CA ILE A 40 11.58 -4.64 1.10
C ILE A 40 11.98 -5.17 -0.28
N LEU A 41 12.49 -4.33 -1.18
CA LEU A 41 12.95 -4.78 -2.51
C LEU A 41 14.15 -5.73 -2.42
N ALA A 42 15.12 -5.43 -1.56
CA ALA A 42 16.29 -6.27 -1.36
C ALA A 42 15.97 -7.67 -0.80
N SER A 43 14.81 -7.83 -0.14
CA SER A 43 14.34 -9.14 0.33
C SER A 43 13.93 -10.10 -0.79
N ALA A 44 13.82 -9.61 -2.03
CA ALA A 44 13.34 -10.35 -3.20
C ALA A 44 11.93 -10.98 -3.04
N LEU A 45 11.15 -10.51 -2.05
CA LEU A 45 9.75 -10.92 -1.87
C LEU A 45 8.82 -10.30 -2.91
N LEU A 46 9.20 -9.14 -3.44
CA LEU A 46 8.54 -8.47 -4.55
C LEU A 46 9.45 -8.53 -5.78
N PRO A 47 8.90 -8.53 -7.01
CA PRO A 47 9.68 -8.37 -8.22
C PRO A 47 10.53 -7.10 -8.18
N ALA A 48 11.70 -7.10 -8.82
CA ALA A 48 12.55 -5.90 -8.91
C ALA A 48 11.84 -4.69 -9.56
N THR A 49 10.81 -4.93 -10.37
CA THR A 49 9.97 -3.90 -11.01
C THR A 49 8.83 -3.40 -10.13
N ALA A 50 8.69 -3.89 -8.89
CA ALA A 50 7.62 -3.53 -7.96
C ALA A 50 8.09 -2.47 -6.95
N ASP A 51 8.89 -1.51 -7.42
CA ASP A 51 9.43 -0.39 -6.62
C ASP A 51 8.33 0.49 -6.02
N ARG A 52 7.28 0.72 -6.81
CA ARG A 52 6.09 1.48 -6.41
C ARG A 52 5.31 0.77 -5.29
N ASP A 53 5.09 -0.53 -5.43
CA ASP A 53 4.43 -1.37 -4.42
C ASP A 53 5.23 -1.37 -3.09
N ALA A 54 6.55 -1.56 -3.18
CA ALA A 54 7.43 -1.49 -2.00
C ALA A 54 7.38 -0.11 -1.33
N THR A 55 7.27 0.97 -2.10
CA THR A 55 7.16 2.32 -1.58
C THR A 55 5.83 2.53 -0.86
N HIS A 56 4.70 2.02 -1.37
CA HIS A 56 3.40 2.13 -0.68
C HIS A 56 3.39 1.36 0.64
N ILE A 57 3.92 0.13 0.65
CA ILE A 57 4.06 -0.66 1.88
C ILE A 57 4.91 0.09 2.89
N ALA A 58 6.08 0.57 2.47
CA ALA A 58 6.98 1.31 3.36
C ALA A 58 6.33 2.58 3.90
N LEU A 59 5.58 3.31 3.07
CA LEU A 59 4.92 4.53 3.48
C LEU A 59 3.82 4.25 4.50
N ALA A 60 2.97 3.25 4.25
CA ALA A 60 1.94 2.85 5.21
C ALA A 60 2.55 2.35 6.54
N SER A 61 3.66 1.62 6.49
CA SER A 61 4.37 1.15 7.68
C SER A 61 5.04 2.26 8.50
N VAL A 62 5.74 3.19 7.84
CA VAL A 62 6.45 4.30 8.54
C VAL A 62 5.48 5.28 9.17
N TYR A 63 4.35 5.53 8.52
CA TYR A 63 3.30 6.41 9.07
C TYR A 63 2.31 5.66 9.96
N GLU A 64 2.56 4.39 10.30
CA GLU A 64 1.73 3.59 11.21
C GLU A 64 0.25 3.52 10.78
N MET A 65 0.00 3.41 9.48
CA MET A 65 -1.34 3.22 8.96
C MET A 65 -1.87 1.84 9.35
N ASP A 66 -3.13 1.77 9.74
CA ASP A 66 -3.77 0.50 10.08
C ASP A 66 -3.98 -0.38 8.84
N ILE A 67 -4.32 0.24 7.71
CA ILE A 67 -4.77 -0.44 6.49
C ILE A 67 -4.06 0.14 5.25
N LEU A 68 -3.62 -0.75 4.38
CA LEU A 68 -3.20 -0.46 3.01
C LEU A 68 -4.15 -1.15 2.03
N LEU A 69 -5.13 -0.40 1.53
CA LEU A 69 -6.06 -0.88 0.52
C LEU A 69 -5.38 -0.98 -0.85
N THR A 70 -5.57 -2.11 -1.54
CA THR A 70 -4.97 -2.34 -2.86
C THR A 70 -5.85 -3.20 -3.75
N TRP A 71 -5.93 -2.81 -5.03
CA TRP A 71 -6.47 -3.66 -6.10
C TRP A 71 -5.39 -4.58 -6.72
N ASN A 72 -4.13 -4.44 -6.29
CA ASN A 72 -3.01 -5.21 -6.82
C ASN A 72 -2.88 -6.55 -6.08
N SER A 73 -3.78 -7.48 -6.41
CA SER A 73 -3.79 -8.81 -5.79
C SER A 73 -2.65 -9.72 -6.26
N ARG A 74 -1.96 -9.35 -7.33
CA ARG A 74 -0.93 -10.17 -7.98
C ARG A 74 0.45 -10.06 -7.32
N HIS A 75 0.75 -8.94 -6.68
CA HIS A 75 2.10 -8.64 -6.17
C HIS A 75 2.19 -8.56 -4.64
N ILE A 76 1.14 -8.08 -3.96
CA ILE A 76 1.20 -7.86 -2.50
C ILE A 76 0.14 -8.67 -1.74
N ALA A 77 -0.98 -9.02 -2.37
CA ALA A 77 -2.09 -9.68 -1.66
C ALA A 77 -1.89 -11.19 -1.42
N ASN A 78 -0.80 -11.83 -1.86
CA ASN A 78 -0.54 -13.24 -1.57
C ASN A 78 -0.25 -13.43 -0.07
N ALA A 79 -1.05 -14.23 0.65
CA ALA A 79 -0.92 -14.44 2.10
C ALA A 79 0.48 -14.93 2.53
N ALA A 80 1.14 -15.77 1.73
CA ALA A 80 2.50 -16.23 2.02
C ALA A 80 3.54 -15.11 1.86
N ILE A 81 3.33 -14.20 0.90
CA ILE A 81 4.16 -12.99 0.74
C ILE A 81 3.89 -12.01 1.89
N ARG A 82 2.63 -11.78 2.27
CA ARG A 82 2.26 -10.90 3.42
C ARG A 82 2.97 -11.35 4.71
N LEU A 83 2.98 -12.66 5.01
CA LEU A 83 3.65 -13.19 6.21
C LEU A 83 5.17 -12.95 6.19
N ARG A 84 5.81 -13.06 5.03
CA ARG A 84 7.26 -12.82 4.90
C ARG A 84 7.58 -11.33 4.91
N LEU A 85 6.75 -10.50 4.27
CA LEU A 85 6.86 -9.04 4.33
C LEU A 85 6.78 -8.54 5.75
N ARG A 86 5.86 -9.09 6.56
CA ARG A 86 5.74 -8.74 7.98
C ARG A 86 7.06 -8.90 8.71
N LYS A 87 7.75 -10.03 8.53
CA LYS A 87 9.07 -10.29 9.15
C LYS A 87 10.13 -9.27 8.71
N VAL A 88 10.13 -8.87 7.43
CA VAL A 88 11.09 -7.88 6.90
C VAL A 88 10.83 -6.49 7.50
N VAL A 89 9.56 -6.11 7.62
CA VAL A 89 9.12 -4.82 8.16
C VAL A 89 9.36 -4.76 9.67
N GLU A 90 9.01 -5.82 10.41
CA GLU A 90 9.28 -5.93 11.86
C GLU A 90 10.78 -5.95 12.18
N ALA A 91 11.60 -6.62 11.37
CA ALA A 91 13.06 -6.59 11.52
C ALA A 91 13.67 -5.22 11.20
N ALA A 92 12.88 -4.30 10.67
CA ALA A 92 13.26 -2.90 10.45
C ALA A 92 12.62 -1.96 11.49
N ASP A 93 12.03 -2.49 12.57
CA ASP A 93 11.35 -1.77 13.65
C ASP A 93 10.06 -1.05 13.24
N PHE A 94 9.37 -1.55 12.22
CA PHE A 94 8.07 -1.05 11.78
C PHE A 94 6.98 -2.11 11.87
N THR A 95 5.71 -1.68 11.80
CA THR A 95 4.56 -2.58 11.70
C THR A 95 4.05 -2.66 10.26
N LEU A 96 3.76 -3.88 9.79
CA LEU A 96 3.12 -4.06 8.49
C LEU A 96 1.62 -3.76 8.63
N PRO A 97 1.05 -2.83 7.84
CA PRO A 97 -0.40 -2.57 7.84
C PRO A 97 -1.16 -3.83 7.41
N VAL A 98 -2.46 -3.87 7.71
CA VAL A 98 -3.36 -4.83 7.08
C VAL A 98 -3.45 -4.48 5.60
N ILE A 99 -2.89 -5.34 4.74
CA ILE A 99 -2.98 -5.19 3.29
C ILE A 99 -4.18 -5.97 2.83
N CYS A 100 -5.19 -5.29 2.28
CA CYS A 100 -6.42 -5.93 1.83
C CYS A 100 -6.97 -5.28 0.54
N THR A 101 -7.83 -6.02 -0.14
CA THR A 101 -8.68 -5.54 -1.23
C THR A 101 -9.90 -4.82 -0.68
N PRO A 102 -10.56 -3.95 -1.46
CA PRO A 102 -11.80 -3.31 -1.01
C PRO A 102 -12.91 -4.31 -0.67
N GLU A 103 -12.99 -5.44 -1.38
CA GLU A 103 -13.91 -6.53 -1.07
C GLU A 103 -13.64 -7.10 0.32
N GLU A 104 -12.37 -7.45 0.62
CA GLU A 104 -11.95 -7.94 1.95
C GLU A 104 -12.24 -6.91 3.08
N LEU A 105 -12.31 -5.61 2.78
CA LEU A 105 -12.61 -4.57 3.76
C LEU A 105 -14.12 -4.40 4.02
N VAL A 106 -14.96 -4.56 3.00
CA VAL A 106 -16.42 -4.38 3.15
C VAL A 106 -17.07 -5.62 3.77
N GLU A 107 -16.53 -6.81 3.52
CA GLU A 107 -17.01 -8.06 4.13
C GLU A 107 -16.91 -8.08 5.68
N THR A 108 -16.17 -7.15 6.30
CA THR A 108 -16.12 -7.02 7.77
C THR A 108 -17.27 -6.21 8.38
N ASP A 109 -18.10 -5.52 7.58
CA ASP A 109 -19.24 -4.73 8.07
C ASP A 109 -20.58 -5.51 8.07
N ASP A 110 -20.62 -6.71 7.49
CA ASP A 110 -21.83 -7.56 7.44
C ASP A 110 -22.00 -8.50 8.65
N GLU A 111 -21.21 -8.33 9.72
CA GLU A 111 -21.45 -9.02 10.99
C GLU A 111 -22.49 -8.26 11.86
N GLN A 112 -23.75 -8.68 11.67
CA GLN A 112 -24.92 -8.59 12.57
C GLN A 112 -25.73 -7.28 12.56
N SER A 113 -26.74 -7.24 11.68
CA SER A 113 -28.06 -6.71 12.03
C SER A 113 -29.05 -7.89 12.06
N ASP A 114 -29.40 -8.33 13.28
CA ASP A 114 -30.45 -9.28 13.73
C ASP A 114 -30.71 -10.59 12.95
#